data_AF-A0A7Y7E677-F1
#
_entry.id   AF-A0A7Y7E677-F1
#
_cell.length_a   1.000
_cell.length_b   1.000
_cell.length_c   1.000
_cell.angle_alpha   90.00
_cell.angle_beta   90.00
_cell.angle_gamma   90.00
#
_symmetry.space_group_name_H-M   'P 1'
#
loop_
_entity.id
_entity.type
_entity.pdbx_description
1 polymer ?
#
loop_
_entity_poly.entity_id
_entity_poly.type
_entity_poly.pdbx_seq_one_letter_code
_entity_poly.pdbx_strand_id
1 'polypeptide(L)'
;MIDSTAPPLDELADSWSGIHEDYDDLHNDVYDRTVLDCAARLSADPGGESALAWTIGLLLTAPYVAWGEDDDVAPHVKAVLEAADRTLRDRPCDHDDHPYHEHDAEYDLDLAEFPYQLADESADWDEDHSREQWLCPRNVAGFARIALDIVDPGSVTGVPPRLPLMDRRGIDTLSAILHGYPEPGTDVGEEISSVASGLRIAGPEDRPGRLLIVMAVTWYAVSDFVDDASLLDELVSALEEALPHFAGASCTHGAHVQPPGSGPAAVETGIMLTSPGGRALYEQGRREGRDAPLEHLLCPAALTEIAEESLSVLRARRDELRRGAGQ
;
A
#
# COMPACT_ATOMS: atom_id res chain seq x y z
N MET A 1 -42.55 -17.16 -9.48
CA MET A 1 -41.56 -18.09 -10.04
C MET A 1 -40.39 -17.19 -10.42
N ILE A 2 -39.53 -16.90 -9.45
CA ILE A 2 -38.32 -16.10 -9.67
C ILE A 2 -37.27 -17.12 -10.05
N ASP A 3 -36.83 -17.04 -11.30
CA ASP A 3 -35.71 -17.80 -11.81
C ASP A 3 -34.47 -17.28 -11.07
N SER A 4 -33.99 -18.08 -10.12
CA SER A 4 -32.90 -17.73 -9.20
C SER A 4 -31.68 -18.57 -9.58
N THR A 5 -31.27 -18.50 -10.84
CA THR A 5 -29.93 -18.89 -11.23
C THR A 5 -28.99 -17.78 -10.78
N ALA A 6 -28.10 -18.11 -9.83
CA ALA A 6 -26.98 -17.23 -9.51
C ALA A 6 -26.23 -16.89 -10.81
N PRO A 7 -25.69 -15.66 -10.93
CA PRO A 7 -24.88 -15.30 -12.09
C PRO A 7 -23.71 -16.30 -12.25
N PRO A 8 -23.31 -16.58 -13.50
CA PRO A 8 -22.17 -17.43 -13.77
C PRO A 8 -20.86 -16.79 -13.25
N LEU A 9 -19.82 -17.60 -13.04
CA LEU A 9 -18.58 -17.16 -12.38
C LEU A 9 -17.79 -16.13 -13.19
N ASP A 10 -17.92 -16.12 -14.51
CA ASP A 10 -17.33 -15.11 -15.41
C ASP A 10 -17.97 -13.74 -15.20
N GLU A 11 -19.30 -13.65 -15.17
CA GLU A 11 -20.00 -12.39 -14.85
C GLU A 11 -19.67 -11.87 -13.45
N LEU A 12 -19.46 -12.77 -12.48
CA LEU A 12 -19.04 -12.40 -11.13
C LEU A 12 -17.59 -11.90 -11.11
N ALA A 13 -16.68 -12.56 -11.81
CA ALA A 13 -15.29 -12.15 -11.92
C ALA A 13 -15.15 -10.76 -12.54
N ASP A 14 -15.87 -10.50 -13.63
CA ASP A 14 -15.94 -9.17 -14.26
C ASP A 14 -16.43 -8.10 -13.26
N SER A 15 -17.44 -8.44 -12.45
CA SER A 15 -17.94 -7.53 -11.41
C SER A 15 -16.89 -7.26 -10.33
N TRP A 16 -16.08 -8.25 -9.94
CA TRP A 16 -15.03 -8.06 -8.94
C TRP A 16 -13.89 -7.20 -9.47
N SER A 17 -13.48 -7.40 -10.72
CA SER A 17 -12.50 -6.55 -11.40
C SER A 17 -13.00 -5.11 -11.53
N GLY A 18 -14.27 -4.91 -11.88
CA GLY A 18 -14.86 -3.58 -11.91
C GLY A 18 -14.84 -2.88 -10.54
N ILE A 19 -15.12 -3.61 -9.46
CA ILE A 19 -14.99 -3.06 -8.09
C ILE A 19 -13.53 -2.76 -7.73
N HIS A 20 -12.59 -3.58 -8.19
CA HIS A 20 -11.16 -3.34 -7.98
C HIS A 20 -10.70 -2.04 -8.67
N GLU A 21 -11.14 -1.82 -9.91
CA GLU A 21 -10.80 -0.63 -10.68
C GLU A 21 -11.46 0.63 -10.11
N ASP A 22 -12.73 0.54 -9.72
CA ASP A 22 -13.53 1.65 -9.17
C ASP A 22 -13.62 1.60 -7.63
N TYR A 23 -12.53 1.21 -6.96
CA TYR A 23 -12.54 0.96 -5.50
C TYR A 23 -12.88 2.19 -4.65
N ASP A 24 -12.77 3.39 -5.22
CA ASP A 24 -13.01 4.65 -4.52
C ASP A 24 -14.48 5.12 -4.59
N ASP A 25 -15.37 4.38 -5.28
CA ASP A 25 -16.82 4.63 -5.32
C ASP A 25 -17.51 4.20 -4.01
N LEU A 26 -17.24 4.96 -2.93
CA LEU A 26 -17.78 4.73 -1.59
C LEU A 26 -19.32 4.73 -1.54
N HIS A 27 -19.86 3.98 -0.59
CA HIS A 27 -21.31 3.85 -0.34
C HIS A 27 -22.11 3.34 -1.54
N ASN A 28 -21.46 2.56 -2.40
CA ASN A 28 -22.10 1.86 -3.49
C ASN A 28 -22.80 0.59 -2.99
N ASP A 29 -24.11 0.67 -2.76
CA ASP A 29 -24.98 -0.45 -2.34
C ASP A 29 -24.87 -1.71 -3.23
N VAL A 30 -24.44 -1.57 -4.49
CA VAL A 30 -24.21 -2.73 -5.37
C VAL A 30 -22.90 -3.41 -4.99
N TYR A 31 -21.84 -2.64 -4.78
CA TYR A 31 -20.51 -3.15 -4.41
C TYR A 31 -20.56 -3.81 -3.03
N ASP A 32 -21.18 -3.17 -2.04
CA ASP A 32 -21.41 -3.74 -0.71
C ASP A 32 -22.10 -5.11 -0.79
N ARG A 33 -23.18 -5.23 -1.59
CA ARG A 33 -23.90 -6.48 -1.74
C ARG A 33 -23.07 -7.55 -2.44
N THR A 34 -22.28 -7.19 -3.44
CA THR A 34 -21.40 -8.13 -4.15
C THR A 34 -20.31 -8.68 -3.22
N VAL A 35 -19.67 -7.80 -2.43
CA VAL A 35 -18.67 -8.19 -1.44
C VAL A 35 -19.27 -9.07 -0.35
N LEU A 36 -20.43 -8.69 0.19
CA LEU A 36 -21.11 -9.48 1.22
C LEU A 36 -21.64 -10.82 0.71
N ASP A 37 -22.05 -10.93 -0.57
CA ASP A 37 -22.40 -12.23 -1.17
C ASP A 37 -21.18 -13.15 -1.25
N CYS A 38 -20.02 -12.63 -1.67
CA CYS A 38 -18.77 -13.40 -1.68
C CYS A 38 -18.38 -13.88 -0.28
N ALA A 39 -18.45 -12.99 0.71
CA ALA A 39 -18.17 -13.31 2.11
C ALA A 39 -19.14 -14.38 2.64
N ALA A 40 -20.44 -14.26 2.35
CA ALA A 40 -21.44 -15.22 2.78
C ALA A 40 -21.20 -16.62 2.18
N ARG A 41 -20.82 -16.69 0.89
CA ARG A 41 -20.53 -17.96 0.21
C ARG A 41 -19.26 -18.64 0.72
N LEU A 42 -18.19 -17.88 0.96
CA LEU A 42 -16.98 -18.42 1.57
C LEU A 42 -17.23 -18.91 2.99
N SER A 43 -18.02 -18.16 3.78
CA SER A 43 -18.37 -18.52 5.15
C SER A 43 -19.23 -19.79 5.23
N ALA A 44 -20.13 -20.00 4.26
CA ALA A 44 -21.00 -21.16 4.21
C ALA A 44 -20.22 -22.47 3.95
N ASP A 45 -19.17 -22.43 3.14
CA ASP A 45 -18.35 -23.61 2.83
C ASP A 45 -16.87 -23.25 2.58
N PRO A 46 -16.10 -22.93 3.64
CA PRO A 46 -14.71 -22.50 3.49
C PRO A 46 -13.80 -23.61 2.96
N GLY A 47 -14.21 -24.88 3.02
CA GLY A 47 -13.43 -26.01 2.51
C GLY A 47 -13.96 -26.61 1.21
N GLY A 48 -14.96 -25.98 0.59
CA GLY A 48 -15.63 -26.46 -0.61
C GLY A 48 -14.83 -26.24 -1.88
N GLU A 49 -15.29 -26.85 -2.97
CA GLU A 49 -14.66 -26.78 -4.30
C GLU A 49 -14.57 -25.35 -4.84
N SER A 50 -15.50 -24.47 -4.46
CA SER A 50 -15.51 -23.06 -4.86
C SER A 50 -14.84 -22.11 -3.86
N ALA A 51 -14.24 -22.60 -2.78
CA ALA A 51 -13.67 -21.73 -1.73
C ALA A 51 -12.60 -20.79 -2.27
N LEU A 52 -11.76 -21.26 -3.21
CA LEU A 52 -10.76 -20.41 -3.85
C LEU A 52 -11.42 -19.27 -4.64
N ALA A 53 -12.47 -19.54 -5.42
CA ALA A 53 -13.15 -18.53 -6.22
C ALA A 53 -13.71 -17.39 -5.35
N TRP A 54 -14.36 -17.72 -4.23
CA TRP A 54 -14.88 -16.71 -3.31
C TRP A 54 -13.77 -15.96 -2.58
N THR A 55 -12.64 -16.61 -2.31
CA THR A 55 -11.47 -15.96 -1.71
C THR A 55 -10.81 -14.98 -2.69
N ILE A 56 -10.70 -15.35 -3.97
CA ILE A 56 -10.23 -14.45 -5.04
C ILE A 56 -11.18 -13.26 -5.19
N GLY A 57 -12.50 -13.48 -5.18
CA GLY A 57 -13.47 -12.38 -5.19
C GLY A 57 -13.29 -11.39 -4.04
N LEU A 58 -13.04 -11.89 -2.82
CA LEU A 58 -12.72 -11.03 -1.67
C LEU A 58 -11.36 -10.34 -1.77
N LEU A 59 -10.36 -10.96 -2.40
CA LEU A 59 -9.06 -10.34 -2.65
C LEU A 59 -9.19 -9.20 -3.67
N LEU A 60 -9.84 -9.45 -4.80
CA LEU A 60 -10.05 -8.44 -5.85
C LEU A 60 -10.81 -7.22 -5.33
N THR A 61 -11.79 -7.45 -4.46
CA THR A 61 -12.60 -6.40 -3.85
C THR A 61 -12.00 -5.82 -2.56
N ALA A 62 -10.88 -6.34 -2.07
CA ALA A 62 -10.25 -5.88 -0.83
C ALA A 62 -9.85 -4.39 -0.85
N PRO A 63 -9.37 -3.78 -1.95
CA PRO A 63 -9.10 -2.34 -2.00
C PRO A 63 -10.34 -1.49 -1.70
N TYR A 64 -11.50 -1.87 -2.21
CA TYR A 64 -12.77 -1.20 -1.92
C TYR A 64 -13.11 -1.26 -0.42
N VAL A 65 -12.97 -2.46 0.17
CA VAL A 65 -13.21 -2.67 1.61
C VAL A 65 -12.21 -1.91 2.47
N ALA A 66 -10.94 -1.85 2.06
CA ALA A 66 -9.87 -1.09 2.72
C ALA A 66 -10.09 0.43 2.59
N TRP A 67 -10.77 0.89 1.55
CA TRP A 67 -11.08 2.30 1.36
C TRP A 67 -12.24 2.75 2.27
N GLY A 68 -13.23 1.88 2.51
CA GLY A 68 -14.39 2.11 3.36
C GLY A 68 -14.26 1.60 4.81
N GLU A 69 -13.11 1.75 5.47
CA GLU A 69 -12.82 1.09 6.78
C GLU A 69 -13.88 1.32 7.88
N ASP A 70 -14.60 2.44 7.84
CA ASP A 70 -15.63 2.82 8.82
C ASP A 70 -17.02 2.21 8.54
N ASP A 71 -17.20 1.48 7.43
CA ASP A 71 -18.47 0.88 7.04
C ASP A 71 -18.65 -0.56 7.60
N ASP A 72 -19.92 -0.99 7.75
CA ASP A 72 -20.28 -2.30 8.32
C ASP A 72 -19.73 -3.51 7.52
N VAL A 73 -19.25 -3.29 6.29
CA VAL A 73 -18.70 -4.32 5.41
C VAL A 73 -17.33 -4.80 5.87
N ALA A 74 -16.42 -3.88 6.23
CA ALA A 74 -15.03 -4.23 6.55
C ALA A 74 -14.90 -5.20 7.74
N PRO A 75 -15.57 -4.98 8.89
CA PRO A 75 -15.53 -5.95 9.99
C PRO A 75 -16.06 -7.33 9.62
N HIS A 76 -17.06 -7.42 8.74
CA HIS A 76 -17.63 -8.68 8.29
C HIS A 76 -16.67 -9.46 7.40
N VAL A 77 -16.08 -8.78 6.40
CA VAL A 77 -15.10 -9.37 5.48
C VAL A 77 -13.88 -9.87 6.25
N LYS A 78 -13.33 -9.06 7.16
CA LYS A 78 -12.21 -9.47 8.03
C LYS A 78 -12.54 -10.76 8.80
N ALA A 79 -13.70 -10.82 9.44
CA ALA A 79 -14.10 -12.00 10.21
C ALA A 79 -14.23 -13.27 9.36
N VAL A 80 -14.74 -13.16 8.13
CA VAL A 80 -14.86 -14.30 7.20
C VAL A 80 -13.48 -14.78 6.74
N LEU A 81 -12.60 -13.87 6.33
CA LEU A 81 -11.25 -14.22 5.87
C LEU A 81 -10.42 -14.86 7.00
N GLU A 82 -10.50 -14.33 8.23
CA GLU A 82 -9.87 -14.94 9.40
C GLU A 82 -10.41 -16.34 9.69
N ALA A 83 -11.72 -16.55 9.52
CA ALA A 83 -12.34 -17.86 9.71
C ALA A 83 -11.89 -18.86 8.63
N ALA A 84 -11.79 -18.44 7.38
CA ALA A 84 -11.29 -19.25 6.28
C ALA A 84 -9.83 -19.66 6.53
N ASP A 85 -8.96 -18.68 6.82
CA ASP A 85 -7.56 -18.94 7.15
C ASP A 85 -7.41 -19.92 8.32
N ARG A 86 -8.08 -19.66 9.45
CA ARG A 86 -8.05 -20.55 10.62
C ARG A 86 -8.52 -21.98 10.32
N THR A 87 -9.48 -22.13 9.40
CA THR A 87 -10.06 -23.44 9.06
C THR A 87 -9.17 -24.26 8.12
N LEU A 88 -8.38 -23.58 7.29
CA LEU A 88 -7.71 -24.19 6.15
C LEU A 88 -6.19 -24.24 6.28
N ARG A 89 -5.57 -23.30 7.00
CA ARG A 89 -4.11 -23.14 7.09
C ARG A 89 -3.38 -24.41 7.52
N ASP A 90 -3.90 -25.10 8.52
CA ASP A 90 -3.25 -26.29 9.09
C ASP A 90 -3.72 -27.60 8.44
N ARG A 91 -4.54 -27.54 7.39
CA ARG A 91 -4.95 -28.75 6.68
C ARG A 91 -3.73 -29.40 6.01
N PRO A 92 -3.62 -30.74 6.08
CA PRO A 92 -2.54 -31.45 5.40
C PRO A 92 -2.72 -31.37 3.88
N CYS A 93 -1.61 -31.22 3.16
CA CYS A 93 -1.51 -31.36 1.72
C CYS A 93 -0.13 -31.91 1.37
N ASP A 94 -0.02 -32.52 0.20
CA ASP A 94 1.23 -33.15 -0.27
C ASP A 94 2.09 -32.21 -1.13
N HIS A 95 1.67 -30.95 -1.30
CA HIS A 95 2.39 -29.94 -2.06
C HIS A 95 3.54 -29.33 -1.25
N ASP A 96 4.72 -29.28 -1.87
CA ASP A 96 5.90 -28.62 -1.29
C ASP A 96 5.79 -27.09 -1.34
N ASP A 97 5.01 -26.55 -2.29
CA ASP A 97 4.82 -25.12 -2.49
C ASP A 97 3.41 -24.74 -2.94
N HIS A 98 3.04 -23.47 -2.78
CA HIS A 98 1.70 -22.94 -2.98
C HIS A 98 1.73 -21.61 -3.76
N PRO A 99 0.87 -21.43 -4.79
CA PRO A 99 0.88 -20.24 -5.64
C PRO A 99 0.91 -18.89 -4.90
N TYR A 100 0.17 -18.77 -3.79
CA TYR A 100 0.14 -17.52 -3.02
C TYR A 100 1.51 -17.07 -2.46
N HIS A 101 2.51 -17.95 -2.35
CA HIS A 101 3.84 -17.58 -1.86
C HIS A 101 4.61 -16.70 -2.84
N GLU A 102 4.36 -16.86 -4.14
CA GLU A 102 5.05 -16.15 -5.22
C GLU A 102 4.18 -15.05 -5.83
N HIS A 103 2.94 -14.92 -5.36
CA HIS A 103 1.96 -13.99 -5.90
C HIS A 103 2.30 -12.52 -5.57
N ASP A 104 2.62 -11.75 -6.61
CA ASP A 104 2.87 -10.32 -6.53
C ASP A 104 1.56 -9.51 -6.67
N ALA A 105 1.50 -8.34 -6.04
CA ALA A 105 0.37 -7.44 -6.14
C ALA A 105 0.15 -6.90 -7.57
N GLU A 106 1.18 -6.87 -8.43
CA GLU A 106 1.01 -6.48 -9.84
C GLU A 106 0.13 -7.45 -10.64
N TYR A 107 0.00 -8.70 -10.18
CA TYR A 107 -0.81 -9.75 -10.83
C TYR A 107 -2.17 -9.96 -10.17
N ASP A 108 -2.59 -9.08 -9.25
CA ASP A 108 -3.88 -9.24 -8.54
C ASP A 108 -5.06 -9.30 -9.52
N LEU A 109 -5.08 -8.45 -10.56
CA LEU A 109 -6.15 -8.41 -11.55
C LEU A 109 -6.21 -9.65 -12.45
N ASP A 110 -5.06 -10.29 -12.71
CA ASP A 110 -4.99 -11.49 -13.54
C ASP A 110 -5.73 -12.67 -12.87
N LEU A 111 -5.88 -12.65 -11.53
CA LEU A 111 -6.63 -13.65 -10.79
C LEU A 111 -8.12 -13.71 -11.17
N ALA A 112 -8.68 -12.66 -11.79
CA ALA A 112 -10.07 -12.66 -12.22
C ALA A 112 -10.39 -13.75 -13.26
N GLU A 113 -9.39 -14.19 -14.03
CA GLU A 113 -9.58 -15.24 -15.03
C GLU A 113 -9.67 -16.66 -14.42
N PHE A 114 -9.07 -16.84 -13.23
CA PHE A 114 -8.85 -18.17 -12.65
C PHE A 114 -10.10 -18.87 -12.11
N PRO A 115 -11.07 -18.19 -11.46
CA PRO A 115 -12.30 -18.82 -11.00
C PRO A 115 -13.04 -19.63 -12.07
N TYR A 116 -13.09 -19.11 -13.30
CA TYR A 116 -13.71 -19.82 -14.42
C TYR A 116 -12.85 -20.98 -14.92
N GLN A 117 -11.54 -20.76 -15.15
CA GLN A 117 -10.61 -21.79 -15.65
C GLN A 117 -10.42 -22.97 -14.68
N LEU A 118 -10.59 -22.74 -13.39
CA LEU A 118 -10.55 -23.77 -12.35
C LEU A 118 -11.88 -24.53 -12.22
N ALA A 119 -13.01 -23.88 -12.53
CA ALA A 119 -14.33 -24.52 -12.51
C ALA A 119 -14.57 -25.42 -13.74
N ASP A 120 -13.94 -25.11 -14.87
CA ASP A 120 -14.01 -25.91 -16.10
C ASP A 120 -12.76 -26.80 -16.27
N GLU A 121 -12.89 -28.09 -15.95
CA GLU A 121 -11.81 -29.07 -16.13
C GLU A 121 -11.32 -29.20 -17.59
N SER A 122 -12.14 -28.78 -18.57
CA SER A 122 -11.80 -28.84 -19.99
C SER A 122 -11.10 -27.58 -20.51
N ALA A 123 -11.06 -26.51 -19.71
CA ALA A 123 -10.33 -25.30 -20.06
C ALA A 123 -8.83 -25.58 -20.18
N ASP A 124 -8.16 -24.88 -21.08
CA ASP A 124 -6.70 -24.89 -21.14
C ASP A 124 -6.13 -24.30 -19.83
N TRP A 125 -4.99 -24.82 -19.39
CA TRP A 125 -4.33 -24.42 -18.15
C TRP A 125 -2.84 -24.34 -18.39
N ASP A 126 -2.35 -23.10 -18.54
CA ASP A 126 -0.96 -22.78 -18.86
C ASP A 126 -0.33 -21.98 -17.71
N GLU A 127 -0.53 -22.48 -16.49
CA GLU A 127 0.04 -21.90 -15.27
C GLU A 127 1.23 -22.74 -14.77
N ASP A 128 2.17 -22.08 -14.09
CA ASP A 128 3.37 -22.72 -13.52
C ASP A 128 3.03 -23.78 -12.45
N HIS A 129 1.85 -23.65 -11.82
CA HIS A 129 1.33 -24.58 -10.83
C HIS A 129 0.12 -25.37 -11.33
N SER A 130 -0.05 -26.59 -10.84
CA SER A 130 -1.20 -27.42 -11.21
C SER A 130 -2.51 -26.88 -10.63
N ARG A 131 -3.65 -27.26 -11.25
CA ARG A 131 -4.98 -26.97 -10.69
C ARG A 131 -5.16 -27.48 -9.24
N GLU A 132 -4.56 -28.62 -8.92
CA GLU A 132 -4.61 -29.19 -7.57
C GLU A 132 -3.87 -28.32 -6.55
N GLN A 133 -2.75 -27.71 -6.95
CA GLN A 133 -2.02 -26.75 -6.11
C GLN A 133 -2.83 -25.47 -5.90
N TRP A 134 -3.51 -24.98 -6.93
CA TRP A 134 -4.39 -23.81 -6.83
C TRP A 134 -5.58 -24.07 -5.91
N LEU A 135 -6.26 -25.22 -6.07
CA LEU A 135 -7.40 -25.62 -5.24
C LEU A 135 -7.00 -26.12 -3.83
N CYS A 136 -5.70 -26.16 -3.53
CA CYS A 136 -5.20 -26.60 -2.22
C CYS A 136 -5.77 -25.73 -1.09
N PRO A 137 -6.26 -26.32 0.02
CA PRO A 137 -6.76 -25.54 1.16
C PRO A 137 -5.76 -24.53 1.73
N ARG A 138 -4.46 -24.85 1.70
CA ARG A 138 -3.42 -23.91 2.15
C ARG A 138 -3.26 -22.72 1.21
N ASN A 139 -3.50 -22.91 -0.09
CA ASN A 139 -3.49 -21.82 -1.06
C ASN A 139 -4.67 -20.87 -0.83
N VAL A 140 -5.87 -21.43 -0.58
CA VAL A 140 -7.05 -20.65 -0.17
C VAL A 140 -6.77 -19.86 1.12
N ALA A 141 -6.19 -20.48 2.14
CA ALA A 141 -5.79 -19.77 3.36
C ALA A 141 -4.75 -18.66 3.13
N GLY A 142 -3.82 -18.89 2.19
CA GLY A 142 -2.81 -17.93 1.77
C GLY A 142 -3.41 -16.70 1.12
N PHE A 143 -4.29 -16.88 0.13
CA PHE A 143 -5.01 -15.77 -0.50
C PHE A 143 -5.98 -15.07 0.46
N ALA A 144 -6.60 -15.79 1.40
CA ALA A 144 -7.41 -15.17 2.44
C ALA A 144 -6.59 -14.23 3.34
N ARG A 145 -5.35 -14.62 3.67
CA ARG A 145 -4.42 -13.74 4.37
C ARG A 145 -3.98 -12.56 3.51
N ILE A 146 -3.72 -12.77 2.23
CA ILE A 146 -3.37 -11.66 1.32
C ILE A 146 -4.51 -10.62 1.31
N ALA A 147 -5.76 -11.06 1.18
CA ALA A 147 -6.91 -10.18 1.27
C ALA A 147 -7.00 -9.48 2.64
N LEU A 148 -6.75 -10.19 3.75
CA LEU A 148 -6.68 -9.57 5.08
C LEU A 148 -5.59 -8.51 5.18
N ASP A 149 -4.42 -8.73 4.58
CA ASP A 149 -3.33 -7.74 4.59
C ASP A 149 -3.66 -6.51 3.74
N ILE A 150 -4.50 -6.64 2.72
CA ILE A 150 -5.00 -5.47 1.97
C ILE A 150 -6.01 -4.68 2.81
N VAL A 151 -6.96 -5.36 3.47
CA VAL A 151 -8.03 -4.71 4.27
C VAL A 151 -7.53 -4.21 5.64
N ASP A 152 -6.49 -4.84 6.18
CA ASP A 152 -5.90 -4.51 7.47
C ASP A 152 -4.37 -4.72 7.40
N PRO A 153 -3.63 -3.75 6.84
CA PRO A 153 -2.21 -3.89 6.57
C PRO A 153 -1.37 -4.26 7.80
N GLY A 154 -0.61 -5.35 7.67
CA GLY A 154 0.24 -5.88 8.75
C GLY A 154 -0.51 -6.70 9.80
N SER A 155 -1.81 -6.96 9.63
CA SER A 155 -2.60 -7.81 10.53
C SER A 155 -2.21 -9.29 10.48
N VAL A 156 -1.57 -9.71 9.38
CA VAL A 156 -1.19 -11.11 9.13
C VAL A 156 0.29 -11.24 8.78
N THR A 157 0.80 -12.47 8.86
CA THR A 157 2.19 -12.81 8.53
C THR A 157 2.25 -13.97 7.54
N GLY A 158 3.39 -14.11 6.87
CA GLY A 158 3.66 -15.23 5.96
C GLY A 158 2.87 -15.13 4.66
N VAL A 159 2.70 -13.90 4.18
CA VAL A 159 2.22 -13.55 2.83
C VAL A 159 3.28 -12.68 2.16
N PRO A 160 3.31 -12.62 0.82
CA PRO A 160 4.14 -11.66 0.11
C PRO A 160 3.88 -10.23 0.63
N PRO A 161 4.93 -9.44 0.88
CA PRO A 161 4.76 -8.10 1.45
C PRO A 161 4.04 -7.20 0.47
N ARG A 162 3.17 -6.32 0.99
CA ARG A 162 2.38 -5.39 0.19
C ARG A 162 2.48 -3.97 0.74
N LEU A 163 2.28 -3.02 -0.16
CA LEU A 163 2.13 -1.63 0.23
C LEU A 163 0.64 -1.35 0.48
N PRO A 164 0.28 -0.71 1.60
CA PRO A 164 -1.10 -0.26 1.83
C PRO A 164 -1.64 0.56 0.66
N LEU A 165 -2.95 0.48 0.41
CA LEU A 165 -3.61 1.22 -0.68
C LEU A 165 -3.36 2.73 -0.58
N MET A 166 -3.53 3.29 0.63
CA MET A 166 -3.29 4.71 0.90
C MET A 166 -1.84 5.13 0.65
N ASP A 167 -0.88 4.24 0.94
CA ASP A 167 0.54 4.48 0.68
C ASP A 167 0.81 4.49 -0.83
N ARG A 168 0.23 3.56 -1.62
CA ARG A 168 0.35 3.54 -3.08
C ARG A 168 -0.22 4.82 -3.72
N ARG A 169 -1.43 5.22 -3.32
CA ARG A 169 -2.03 6.49 -3.75
C ARG A 169 -1.15 7.69 -3.40
N GLY A 170 -0.58 7.70 -2.19
CA GLY A 170 0.37 8.73 -1.76
C GLY A 170 1.59 8.83 -2.67
N ILE A 171 2.14 7.69 -3.14
CA ILE A 171 3.24 7.67 -4.11
C ILE A 171 2.80 8.33 -5.42
N ASP A 172 1.64 7.94 -5.97
CA ASP A 172 1.16 8.44 -7.25
C ASP A 172 0.88 9.95 -7.20
N THR A 173 0.13 10.41 -6.20
CA THR A 173 -0.23 11.82 -6.01
C THR A 173 1.00 12.70 -5.82
N LEU A 174 1.90 12.34 -4.90
CA LEU A 174 3.09 13.15 -4.65
C LEU A 174 4.09 13.06 -5.81
N SER A 175 4.22 11.93 -6.49
CA SER A 175 5.06 11.83 -7.70
C SER A 175 4.55 12.75 -8.80
N ALA A 176 3.23 12.80 -9.03
CA ALA A 176 2.61 13.70 -10.01
C ALA A 176 2.87 15.17 -9.67
N ILE A 177 2.73 15.56 -8.40
CA ILE A 177 3.08 16.91 -7.91
C ILE A 177 4.56 17.22 -8.19
N LEU A 178 5.46 16.32 -7.78
CA LEU A 178 6.91 16.53 -7.90
C LEU A 178 7.43 16.55 -9.34
N HIS A 179 6.70 15.92 -10.26
CA HIS A 179 6.96 16.06 -11.68
C HIS A 179 6.28 17.28 -12.34
N GLY A 180 5.43 18.01 -11.61
CA GLY A 180 4.75 19.21 -12.09
C GLY A 180 3.50 18.95 -12.92
N TYR A 181 2.87 17.78 -12.79
CA TYR A 181 1.61 17.42 -13.45
C TYR A 181 0.58 16.88 -12.44
N PRO A 182 0.23 17.62 -11.37
CA PRO A 182 -0.80 17.16 -10.44
C PRO A 182 -2.12 16.87 -11.17
N GLU A 183 -2.88 15.91 -10.66
CA GLU A 183 -4.17 15.56 -11.22
C GLU A 183 -5.14 16.75 -11.17
N PRO A 184 -6.12 16.82 -12.10
CA PRO A 184 -7.12 17.87 -12.06
C PRO A 184 -7.88 17.89 -10.72
N GLY A 185 -7.80 19.01 -10.02
CA GLY A 185 -8.48 19.20 -8.74
C GLY A 185 -7.63 18.93 -7.50
N THR A 186 -6.38 18.46 -7.65
CA THR A 186 -5.44 18.33 -6.54
C THR A 186 -5.09 19.70 -5.95
N ASP A 187 -5.34 19.89 -4.65
CA ASP A 187 -4.81 21.02 -3.90
C ASP A 187 -3.38 20.70 -3.46
N VAL A 188 -2.41 21.19 -4.24
CA VAL A 188 -0.97 20.96 -3.99
C VAL A 188 -0.54 21.47 -2.59
N GLY A 189 -1.15 22.56 -2.12
CA GLY A 189 -0.85 23.10 -0.79
C GLY A 189 -1.32 22.14 0.30
N GLU A 190 -2.55 21.65 0.19
CA GLU A 190 -3.12 20.66 1.12
C GLU A 190 -2.30 19.37 1.17
N GLU A 191 -1.89 18.82 0.02
CA GLU A 191 -1.07 17.61 -0.05
C GLU A 191 0.29 17.78 0.64
N ILE A 192 0.97 18.92 0.41
CA ILE A 192 2.25 19.22 1.07
C ILE A 192 2.06 19.47 2.58
N SER A 193 0.98 20.16 2.97
CA SER A 193 0.60 20.34 4.38
C SER A 193 0.32 19.01 5.08
N SER A 194 -0.32 18.06 4.38
CA SER A 194 -0.56 16.70 4.86
C SER A 194 0.76 15.96 5.12
N VAL A 195 1.74 16.08 4.22
CA VAL A 195 3.10 15.54 4.42
C VAL A 195 3.77 16.11 5.69
N ALA A 196 3.68 17.42 5.91
CA ALA A 196 4.21 18.05 7.13
C ALA A 196 3.50 17.51 8.39
N SER A 197 2.18 17.38 8.34
CA SER A 197 1.37 16.82 9.43
C SER A 197 1.74 15.37 9.74
N GLY A 198 1.90 14.55 8.70
CA GLY A 198 2.31 13.15 8.82
C GLY A 198 3.64 12.99 9.55
N LEU A 199 4.63 13.86 9.32
CA LEU A 199 5.89 13.83 10.06
C LEU A 199 5.70 14.18 11.55
N ARG A 200 4.88 15.19 11.88
CA ARG A 200 4.65 15.62 13.27
C ARG A 200 4.02 14.52 14.13
N ILE A 201 3.07 13.78 13.56
CA ILE A 201 2.34 12.73 14.28
C ILE A 201 3.01 11.35 14.20
N ALA A 202 4.07 11.20 13.41
CA ALA A 202 4.71 9.92 13.15
C ALA A 202 5.22 9.24 14.43
N GLY A 203 4.97 7.93 14.54
CA GLY A 203 5.61 7.08 15.55
C GLY A 203 7.11 6.90 15.28
N PRO A 204 7.88 6.36 16.25
CA PRO A 204 9.33 6.16 16.10
C PRO A 204 9.74 5.35 14.88
N GLU A 205 8.95 4.34 14.52
CA GLU A 205 9.27 3.46 13.39
C GLU A 205 9.04 4.14 12.04
N ASP A 206 8.00 4.98 11.92
CA ASP A 206 7.58 5.56 10.64
C ASP A 206 8.27 6.90 10.34
N ARG A 207 8.77 7.56 11.40
CA ARG A 207 9.40 8.88 11.33
C ARG A 207 10.55 8.97 10.31
N PRO A 208 11.45 7.97 10.17
CA PRO A 208 12.46 7.96 9.11
C PRO A 208 11.86 8.10 7.70
N GLY A 209 10.84 7.31 7.39
CA GLY A 209 10.15 7.38 6.11
C GLY A 209 9.47 8.74 5.89
N ARG A 210 8.71 9.22 6.89
CA ARG A 210 8.05 10.54 6.83
C ARG A 210 9.04 11.69 6.64
N LEU A 211 10.23 11.62 7.24
CA LEU A 211 11.27 12.63 7.06
C LEU A 211 11.79 12.64 5.62
N LEU A 212 11.99 11.47 5.02
CA LEU A 212 12.38 11.38 3.61
C LEU A 212 11.31 11.94 2.66
N ILE A 213 10.02 11.74 2.97
CA ILE A 213 8.93 12.37 2.21
C ILE A 213 8.99 13.90 2.34
N VAL A 214 9.19 14.45 3.55
CA VAL A 214 9.36 15.90 3.77
C VAL A 214 10.57 16.46 3.01
N MET A 215 11.69 15.74 3.01
CA MET A 215 12.87 16.11 2.23
C MET A 215 12.57 16.14 0.73
N ALA A 216 11.83 15.14 0.23
CA ALA A 216 11.47 15.07 -1.18
C ALA A 216 10.58 16.26 -1.61
N VAL A 217 9.55 16.60 -0.83
CA VAL A 217 8.69 17.76 -1.11
C VAL A 217 9.39 19.10 -0.90
N THR A 218 10.46 19.14 -0.10
CA THR A 218 11.28 20.34 0.07
C THR A 218 11.84 20.82 -1.27
N TRP A 219 12.28 19.93 -2.17
CA TRP A 219 12.78 20.32 -3.49
C TRP A 219 11.74 21.04 -4.34
N TYR A 220 10.49 20.63 -4.24
CA TYR A 220 9.38 21.31 -4.91
C TYR A 220 9.00 22.61 -4.19
N ALA A 221 8.90 22.59 -2.86
CA ALA A 221 8.50 23.73 -2.05
C ALA A 221 9.48 24.92 -2.16
N VAL A 222 10.77 24.66 -2.41
CA VAL A 222 11.78 25.72 -2.57
C VAL A 222 11.90 26.23 -4.01
N SER A 223 11.16 25.64 -4.94
CA SER A 223 11.11 26.08 -6.32
C SER A 223 10.22 27.32 -6.50
N ASP A 224 10.12 27.81 -7.74
CA ASP A 224 9.20 28.90 -8.10
C ASP A 224 7.75 28.47 -8.27
N PHE A 225 7.43 27.18 -8.09
CA PHE A 225 6.04 26.68 -8.11
C PHE A 225 5.26 26.98 -6.83
N VAL A 226 5.95 27.27 -5.72
CA VAL A 226 5.33 27.59 -4.42
C VAL A 226 5.68 29.02 -4.02
N ASP A 227 4.66 29.85 -3.84
CA ASP A 227 4.75 31.25 -3.41
C ASP A 227 4.13 31.49 -2.02
N ASP A 228 3.56 30.46 -1.40
CA ASP A 228 2.98 30.53 -0.06
C ASP A 228 4.02 30.32 1.05
N ALA A 229 4.34 31.39 1.76
CA ALA A 229 5.27 31.34 2.89
C ALA A 229 4.73 30.54 4.09
N SER A 230 3.40 30.40 4.22
CA SER A 230 2.78 29.64 5.32
C SER A 230 3.00 28.14 5.18
N LEU A 231 2.94 27.62 3.95
CA LEU A 231 3.29 26.23 3.65
C LEU A 231 4.74 25.91 4.04
N LEU A 232 5.67 26.85 3.79
CA LEU A 232 7.06 26.69 4.21
C LEU A 232 7.21 26.73 5.74
N ASP A 233 6.40 27.52 6.46
CA ASP A 233 6.39 27.51 7.92
C ASP A 233 5.94 26.15 8.48
N GLU A 234 4.96 25.48 7.84
CA GLU A 234 4.50 24.16 8.27
C GLU A 234 5.58 23.08 8.12
N LEU A 235 6.28 23.05 6.98
CA LEU A 235 7.40 22.14 6.75
C LEU A 235 8.57 22.41 7.72
N VAL A 236 8.89 23.69 7.94
CA VAL A 236 9.91 24.11 8.92
C VAL A 236 9.55 23.64 10.33
N SER A 237 8.30 23.86 10.77
CA SER A 237 7.82 23.40 12.09
C SER A 237 7.92 21.88 12.23
N ALA A 238 7.50 21.13 11.20
CA ALA A 238 7.56 19.68 11.21
C ALA A 238 9.00 19.14 11.36
N LEU A 239 9.98 19.74 10.66
CA LEU A 239 11.39 19.37 10.79
C LEU A 239 11.97 19.76 12.17
N GLU A 240 11.63 20.94 12.67
CA GLU A 240 12.07 21.39 14.01
C GLU A 240 11.54 20.49 15.12
N GLU A 241 10.31 20.00 15.00
CA GLU A 241 9.71 19.03 15.93
C GLU A 241 10.32 17.63 15.78
N ALA A 242 10.70 17.22 14.57
CA ALA A 242 11.28 15.91 14.30
C ALA A 242 12.76 15.77 14.75
N LEU A 243 13.57 16.83 14.57
CA LEU A 243 15.02 16.81 14.83
C LEU A 243 15.44 16.29 16.22
N PRO A 244 14.79 16.68 17.34
CA PRO A 244 15.12 16.17 18.66
C PRO A 244 15.05 14.65 18.78
N HIS A 245 14.27 13.96 17.94
CA HIS A 245 14.17 12.50 17.96
C HIS A 245 15.39 11.77 17.39
N PHE A 246 16.25 12.47 16.65
CA PHE A 246 17.48 11.92 16.06
C PHE A 246 18.76 12.42 16.74
N ALA A 247 18.62 13.37 17.69
CA ALA A 247 19.73 14.06 18.32
C ALA A 247 20.69 13.12 19.05
N GLY A 248 21.99 13.34 18.87
CA GLY A 248 23.06 12.62 19.57
C GLY A 248 23.26 11.17 19.13
N ALA A 249 22.59 10.74 18.05
CA ALA A 249 22.80 9.41 17.49
C ALA A 249 24.17 9.28 16.81
N SER A 250 24.75 8.10 16.91
CA SER A 250 25.97 7.71 16.21
C SER A 250 25.73 6.40 15.48
N CYS A 251 26.37 6.22 14.33
CA CYS A 251 26.29 4.99 13.55
C CYS A 251 27.68 4.37 13.34
N THR A 252 27.73 3.09 13.01
CA THR A 252 28.97 2.34 12.83
C THR A 252 29.35 2.13 11.36
N HIS A 253 28.47 2.45 10.42
CA HIS A 253 28.74 2.32 8.99
C HIS A 253 29.57 3.49 8.49
N GLY A 254 30.50 3.20 7.56
CA GLY A 254 31.54 4.15 7.15
C GLY A 254 31.07 5.29 6.23
N ALA A 255 29.82 5.26 5.77
CA ALA A 255 29.23 6.31 4.95
C ALA A 255 27.72 6.42 5.23
N HIS A 256 27.19 7.64 5.21
CA HIS A 256 25.75 7.89 5.21
C HIS A 256 25.22 7.83 3.78
N VAL A 257 24.01 7.29 3.64
CA VAL A 257 23.33 7.21 2.36
C VAL A 257 22.93 8.60 1.93
N GLN A 258 23.23 8.92 0.67
CA GLN A 258 22.64 10.09 0.04
C GLN A 258 21.19 9.76 -0.32
N PRO A 259 20.25 10.69 -0.11
CA PRO A 259 18.87 10.47 -0.51
C PRO A 259 18.78 10.14 -2.01
N PRO A 260 17.71 9.45 -2.44
CA PRO A 260 17.48 9.19 -3.87
C PRO A 260 17.62 10.46 -4.71
N GLY A 261 18.22 10.35 -5.90
CA GLY A 261 18.61 11.53 -6.69
C GLY A 261 17.47 12.34 -7.32
N SER A 262 16.21 12.01 -7.05
CA SER A 262 15.03 12.74 -7.53
C SER A 262 13.91 12.72 -6.49
N GLY A 263 13.09 13.77 -6.48
CA GLY A 263 11.96 13.91 -5.55
C GLY A 263 11.01 12.71 -5.58
N PRO A 264 10.52 12.30 -6.76
CA PRO A 264 9.64 11.14 -6.88
C PRO A 264 10.24 9.86 -6.28
N ALA A 265 11.52 9.56 -6.57
CA ALA A 265 12.18 8.38 -6.00
C ALA A 265 12.37 8.47 -4.47
N ALA A 266 12.58 9.69 -3.96
CA ALA A 266 12.67 9.95 -2.53
C ALA A 266 11.32 9.82 -1.81
N VAL A 267 10.21 10.22 -2.43
CA VAL A 267 8.86 9.96 -1.91
C VAL A 267 8.56 8.47 -1.92
N GLU A 268 8.79 7.78 -3.03
CA GLU A 268 8.53 6.36 -3.17
C GLU A 268 9.27 5.57 -2.08
N THR A 269 10.57 5.84 -1.92
CA THR A 269 11.38 5.25 -0.84
C THR A 269 10.85 5.67 0.54
N GLY A 270 10.53 6.95 0.73
CA GLY A 270 10.02 7.46 2.00
C GLY A 270 8.72 6.77 2.45
N ILE A 271 7.77 6.59 1.54
CA ILE A 271 6.50 5.90 1.78
C ILE A 271 6.70 4.40 2.05
N MET A 272 7.55 3.71 1.29
CA MET A 272 7.90 2.32 1.62
C MET A 272 8.41 2.17 3.06
N LEU A 273 9.15 3.17 3.56
CA LEU A 273 9.71 3.12 4.90
C LEU A 273 8.71 3.47 6.01
N THR A 274 7.47 3.91 5.70
CA THR A 274 6.45 4.23 6.71
C THR A 274 5.67 3.03 7.22
N SER A 275 5.84 1.84 6.63
CA SER A 275 5.13 0.62 7.07
C SER A 275 6.05 -0.61 7.08
N PRO A 276 5.78 -1.63 7.92
CA PRO A 276 6.53 -2.88 7.88
C PRO A 276 6.47 -3.59 6.53
N GLY A 277 5.30 -3.61 5.88
CA GLY A 277 5.09 -4.18 4.55
C GLY A 277 5.92 -3.47 3.47
N GLY A 278 5.92 -2.13 3.48
CA GLY A 278 6.75 -1.34 2.58
C GLY A 278 8.26 -1.56 2.80
N ARG A 279 8.73 -1.69 4.05
CA ARG A 279 10.14 -2.00 4.35
C ARG A 279 10.55 -3.38 3.84
N ALA A 280 9.65 -4.37 3.94
CA ALA A 280 9.87 -5.70 3.40
C ALA A 280 9.92 -5.69 1.86
N LEU A 281 9.01 -4.95 1.21
CA LEU A 281 9.05 -4.72 -0.24
C LEU A 281 10.34 -4.04 -0.69
N TYR A 282 10.79 -3.02 0.04
CA TYR A 282 12.04 -2.34 -0.24
C TYR A 282 13.21 -3.32 -0.24
N GLU A 283 13.36 -4.15 0.81
CA GLU A 283 14.44 -5.14 0.90
C GLU A 283 14.33 -6.24 -0.17
N GLN A 284 13.12 -6.67 -0.53
CA GLN A 284 12.89 -7.65 -1.60
C GLN A 284 13.31 -7.10 -2.98
N GLY A 285 12.96 -5.84 -3.27
CA GLY A 285 13.30 -5.16 -4.53
C GLY A 285 14.72 -4.59 -4.57
N ARG A 286 15.43 -4.55 -3.44
CA ARG A 286 16.74 -3.92 -3.29
C ARG A 286 17.78 -4.60 -4.18
N ARG A 287 18.39 -3.85 -5.09
CA ARG A 287 19.48 -4.36 -5.95
C ARG A 287 20.82 -4.21 -5.23
N GLU A 288 21.49 -5.34 -4.99
CA GLU A 288 22.80 -5.37 -4.34
C GLU A 288 23.83 -4.48 -5.09
N GLY A 289 24.49 -3.60 -4.36
CA GLY A 289 25.49 -2.67 -4.90
C GLY A 289 24.93 -1.42 -5.60
N ARG A 290 23.60 -1.31 -5.76
CA ARG A 290 22.95 -0.11 -6.31
C ARG A 290 22.11 0.61 -5.26
N ASP A 291 21.29 -0.14 -4.54
CA ASP A 291 20.33 0.41 -3.58
C ASP A 291 20.89 0.26 -2.15
N ALA A 292 20.58 1.23 -1.30
CA ALA A 292 21.10 1.28 0.06
C ALA A 292 20.48 0.18 0.95
N PRO A 293 21.24 -0.45 1.86
CA PRO A 293 20.65 -1.30 2.90
C PRO A 293 19.62 -0.51 3.74
N LEU A 294 18.51 -1.16 4.14
CA LEU A 294 17.46 -0.53 4.95
C LEU A 294 18.02 0.13 6.22
N GLU A 295 18.93 -0.55 6.91
CA GLU A 295 19.60 -0.04 8.11
C GLU A 295 20.35 1.28 7.90
N HIS A 296 20.83 1.54 6.68
CA HIS A 296 21.48 2.81 6.34
C HIS A 296 20.44 3.91 6.04
N LEU A 297 19.30 3.57 5.44
CA LEU A 297 18.20 4.52 5.22
C LEU A 297 17.51 4.93 6.53
N LEU A 298 17.50 4.03 7.51
CA LEU A 298 16.94 4.28 8.84
C LEU A 298 17.96 4.90 9.81
N CYS A 299 19.19 5.18 9.36
CA CYS A 299 20.26 5.70 10.21
C CYS A 299 19.90 7.08 10.80
N PRO A 300 19.77 7.22 12.13
CA PRO A 300 19.38 8.50 12.74
C PRO A 300 20.39 9.64 12.51
N ALA A 301 21.68 9.31 12.39
CA ALA A 301 22.72 10.30 12.10
C ALA A 301 22.58 10.86 10.66
N ALA A 302 22.33 9.98 9.68
CA ALA A 302 22.05 10.40 8.31
C ALA A 302 20.75 11.22 8.21
N LEU A 303 19.70 10.80 8.94
CA LEU A 303 18.42 11.52 8.97
C LEU A 303 18.53 12.91 9.60
N THR A 304 19.43 13.09 10.58
CA THR A 304 19.74 14.40 11.16
C THR A 304 20.37 15.32 10.12
N GLU A 305 21.39 14.85 9.40
CA GLU A 305 22.05 15.63 8.34
C GLU A 305 21.03 16.05 7.26
N ILE A 306 20.19 15.11 6.81
CA ILE A 306 19.13 15.39 5.83
C ILE A 306 18.15 16.44 6.36
N ALA A 307 17.67 16.30 7.59
CA ALA A 307 16.72 17.25 8.16
C ALA A 307 17.32 18.65 8.35
N GLU A 308 18.57 18.76 8.78
CA GLU A 308 19.26 20.05 8.94
C GLU A 308 19.47 20.75 7.57
N GLU A 309 19.82 19.99 6.53
CA GLU A 309 19.95 20.52 5.17
C GLU A 309 18.59 21.01 4.64
N SER A 310 17.54 20.19 4.71
CA SER A 310 16.19 20.57 4.29
C SER A 310 15.70 21.81 5.03
N LEU A 311 15.90 21.86 6.35
CA LEU A 311 15.52 23.00 7.19
C LEU A 311 16.24 24.29 6.78
N SER A 312 17.53 24.20 6.45
CA SER A 312 18.32 25.35 5.99
C SER A 312 17.77 25.93 4.69
N VAL A 313 17.46 25.08 3.70
CA VAL A 313 16.96 25.54 2.40
C VAL A 313 15.55 26.11 2.51
N LEU A 314 14.65 25.48 3.27
CA LEU A 314 13.29 25.96 3.50
C LEU A 314 13.27 27.35 4.16
N ARG A 315 14.09 27.56 5.20
CA ARG A 315 14.19 28.86 5.88
C ARG A 315 14.69 29.95 4.94
N ALA A 316 15.70 29.64 4.10
CA ALA A 316 16.20 30.60 3.12
C ALA A 316 15.11 31.03 2.13
N ARG A 317 14.36 30.07 1.56
CA ARG A 317 13.25 30.38 0.64
C ARG A 317 12.14 31.18 1.31
N ARG A 318 11.74 30.78 2.52
CA ARG A 318 10.71 31.50 3.28
C ARG A 318 11.08 32.96 3.52
N ASP A 319 12.33 33.22 3.88
CA ASP A 319 12.81 34.58 4.12
C ASP A 319 12.90 35.41 2.82
N GLU A 320 13.09 34.77 1.66
CA GLU A 320 12.97 35.41 0.34
C GLU A 320 11.52 35.81 0.03
N LEU A 321 10.56 34.90 0.17
CA LEU A 321 9.14 35.18 -0.11
C LEU A 321 8.59 36.30 0.77
N ARG A 322 8.91 36.30 2.07
CA ARG A 322 8.50 37.36 3.00
C ARG A 322 9.11 38.73 2.68
N ARG A 323 10.33 38.77 2.13
CA ARG A 323 10.95 40.02 1.66
C ARG A 323 10.31 40.52 0.37
N GLY A 324 9.90 39.63 -0.52
CA GLY A 324 9.19 39.96 -1.76
C GLY A 324 7.78 40.50 -1.52
N ALA A 325 7.02 39.92 -0.58
CA ALA A 325 5.67 40.35 -0.25
C ALA A 325 5.57 41.73 0.46
N GLY A 326 6.70 42.25 0.95
CA GLY A 326 6.79 43.56 1.61
C GLY A 326 7.13 44.74 0.68
N GLN A 327 7.29 44.49 -0.62
CA GLN A 327 7.51 45.50 -1.67
C GLN A 327 6.24 45.75 -2.49
#